data_AF-A0A7J9WSC5-F1
#
_entry.id   AF-A0A7J9WSC5-F1
#
_cell.length_a   1.000
_cell.length_b   1.000
_cell.length_c   1.000
_cell.angle_alpha   90.00
_cell.angle_beta   90.00
_cell.angle_gamma   90.00
#
_symmetry.space_group_name_H-M   'P 1'
#
loop_
_entity.id
_entity.type
_entity.pdbx_description
1 polymer ?
#
loop_
_entity_poly.entity_id
_entity_poly.type
_entity_poly.pdbx_seq_one_letter_code
_entity_poly.pdbx_strand_id
1 'polypeptide(L)'
;MEAAEALQQAVVAVDALAQATAAVDALAAVDPGELDPAALSEFVVGLHKLGDRLSGVTHRAVAVQGRTAAWRGQGARSHKQWLAQRC
;
A
#
# COMPACT_ATOMS: atom_id res chain seq x y z
N MET A 1 14.70 -9.77 23.17
CA MET A 1 15.15 -10.02 21.79
C MET A 1 14.04 -9.70 20.77
N GLU A 2 12.77 -10.02 21.08
CA GLU A 2 11.60 -9.74 20.19
C GLU A 2 11.35 -8.25 19.85
N ALA A 3 11.60 -7.32 20.77
CA ALA A 3 11.33 -5.89 20.53
C ALA A 3 12.24 -5.26 19.46
N ALA A 4 13.49 -5.70 19.37
CA ALA A 4 14.45 -5.21 18.38
C ALA A 4 14.11 -5.73 16.97
N GLU A 5 13.64 -6.98 16.88
CA GLU A 5 13.20 -7.59 15.63
C GLU A 5 11.91 -6.95 15.10
N ALA A 6 10.93 -6.70 15.98
CA ALA A 6 9.70 -6.00 15.61
C ALA A 6 9.97 -4.56 15.14
N LEU A 7 10.91 -3.85 15.79
CA LEU A 7 11.32 -2.52 15.37
C LEU A 7 12.01 -2.55 13.99
N GLN A 8 12.90 -3.52 13.76
CA GLN A 8 13.57 -3.69 12.47
C GLN A 8 12.57 -3.98 11.35
N GLN A 9 11.59 -4.85 11.59
CA GLN A 9 10.52 -5.14 10.62
C GLN A 9 9.66 -3.92 10.32
N ALA A 10 9.38 -3.07 11.31
CA ALA A 10 8.63 -1.84 11.12
C ALA A 10 9.40 -0.83 10.26
N VAL A 11 10.71 -0.65 10.49
CA VAL A 11 11.56 0.23 9.68
C VAL A 11 11.57 -0.22 8.22
N VAL A 12 11.81 -1.52 7.98
CA VAL A 12 11.80 -2.08 6.61
C VAL A 12 10.45 -1.87 5.91
N ALA A 13 9.33 -2.03 6.63
CA ALA A 13 8.01 -1.82 6.07
C ALA A 13 7.74 -0.36 5.70
N VAL A 14 8.20 0.60 6.52
CA VAL A 14 8.05 2.04 6.24
C VAL A 14 8.89 2.45 5.02
N ASP A 15 10.14 2.01 4.95
CA ASP A 15 11.00 2.30 3.80
C ASP A 15 10.43 1.70 2.51
N ALA A 16 9.91 0.46 2.57
CA ALA A 16 9.27 -0.18 1.43
C ALA A 16 8.01 0.58 0.96
N LEU A 17 7.21 1.13 1.89
CA LEU A 17 6.05 1.95 1.54
C LEU A 17 6.48 3.27 0.88
N ALA A 18 7.52 3.94 1.39
CA ALA A 18 8.03 5.18 0.80
C ALA A 18 8.55 4.94 -0.64
N GLN A 19 9.28 3.85 -0.86
CA GLN A 19 9.74 3.46 -2.19
C GLN A 19 8.58 3.12 -3.13
N ALA A 20 7.55 2.42 -2.64
CA ALA A 20 6.37 2.10 -3.42
C ALA A 20 5.58 3.36 -3.80
N THR A 21 5.44 4.34 -2.89
CA THR A 21 4.81 5.63 -3.20
C THR A 21 5.57 6.36 -4.31
N ALA A 22 6.89 6.49 -4.18
CA ALA A 22 7.70 7.13 -5.22
C ALA A 22 7.61 6.42 -6.58
N ALA A 23 7.53 5.08 -6.58
CA ALA A 23 7.33 4.31 -7.81
C ALA A 23 5.93 4.55 -8.42
N VAL A 24 4.89 4.63 -7.61
CA VAL A 24 3.53 4.94 -8.07
C VAL A 24 3.46 6.37 -8.63
N ASP A 25 4.09 7.34 -7.98
CA ASP A 25 4.16 8.72 -8.48
C ASP A 25 4.88 8.79 -9.84
N ALA A 26 5.97 8.03 -10.01
CA ALA A 26 6.66 7.93 -11.29
C ALA A 26 5.78 7.28 -12.38
N LEU A 27 5.00 6.25 -12.04
CA LEU A 27 4.03 5.65 -12.97
C LEU A 27 2.89 6.62 -13.32
N ALA A 28 2.44 7.43 -12.37
CA ALA A 28 1.39 8.43 -12.58
C ALA A 28 1.83 9.61 -13.47
N ALA A 29 3.14 9.84 -13.57
CA ALA A 29 3.72 10.86 -14.47
C ALA A 29 3.81 10.41 -15.94
N VAL A 30 3.59 9.13 -16.24
CA VAL A 30 3.57 8.61 -17.62
C VAL A 30 2.25 9.01 -18.28
N ASP A 31 2.32 9.70 -19.43
CA ASP A 31 1.15 9.93 -20.29
C ASP A 31 0.87 8.68 -21.15
N PRO A 32 -0.24 7.95 -20.93
CA PRO A 32 -0.57 6.78 -21.73
C PRO A 32 -0.80 7.09 -23.23
N GLY A 33 -1.10 8.35 -23.58
CA GLY A 33 -1.30 8.78 -24.96
C GLY A 33 -0.01 8.88 -25.77
N GLU A 34 1.15 8.91 -25.11
CA GLU A 34 2.47 8.97 -25.76
C GLU A 34 3.10 7.58 -25.96
N LEU A 35 2.50 6.53 -25.40
CA LEU A 35 2.99 5.16 -25.53
C LEU A 35 2.57 4.55 -26.87
N ASP A 36 3.48 3.80 -27.49
CA ASP A 36 3.10 2.94 -28.61
C ASP A 36 2.15 1.80 -28.15
N PRO A 37 1.39 1.16 -29.05
CA PRO A 37 0.41 0.15 -28.67
C PRO A 37 0.97 -1.06 -27.89
N ALA A 38 2.21 -1.46 -28.16
CA ALA A 38 2.84 -2.58 -27.46
C ALA A 38 3.24 -2.15 -26.05
N ALA A 39 3.90 -1.00 -25.91
CA ALA A 39 4.26 -0.42 -24.62
C ALA A 39 3.03 -0.12 -23.75
N LEU A 40 1.94 0.41 -24.33
CA LEU A 40 0.68 0.64 -23.62
C LEU A 40 0.07 -0.67 -23.09
N SER A 41 0.10 -1.74 -23.88
CA SER A 41 -0.41 -3.05 -23.47
C SER A 41 0.38 -3.60 -22.28
N GLU A 42 1.71 -3.54 -22.33
CA GLU A 42 2.58 -3.96 -21.24
C GLU A 42 2.38 -3.10 -19.98
N PHE A 43 2.23 -1.77 -20.16
CA PHE A 43 1.98 -0.83 -19.09
C PHE A 43 0.66 -1.17 -18.36
N VAL A 44 -0.43 -1.37 -19.09
CA VAL A 44 -1.75 -1.74 -18.51
C VAL A 44 -1.67 -3.07 -17.75
N VAL A 45 -1.04 -4.10 -18.35
CA VAL A 45 -0.88 -5.40 -17.68
C VAL A 45 -0.01 -5.27 -16.42
N GLY A 46 1.05 -4.46 -16.48
CA GLY A 46 1.91 -4.17 -15.35
C GLY A 46 1.16 -3.51 -14.20
N LEU A 47 0.36 -2.48 -14.49
CA LEU A 47 -0.49 -1.79 -13.51
C LEU A 47 -1.50 -2.73 -12.87
N HIS A 48 -2.17 -3.59 -13.64
CA HIS A 48 -3.10 -4.56 -13.07
C HIS A 48 -2.40 -5.53 -12.11
N LYS A 49 -1.28 -6.12 -12.54
CA LYS A 49 -0.50 -7.03 -11.68
C LYS A 49 0.02 -6.36 -10.42
N LEU A 50 0.38 -5.07 -10.49
CA LEU A 50 0.79 -4.29 -9.32
C LEU A 50 -0.40 -4.04 -8.38
N GLY A 51 -1.53 -3.61 -8.93
CA GLY A 51 -2.77 -3.36 -8.18
C GLY A 51 -3.27 -4.60 -7.44
N ASP A 52 -3.27 -5.76 -8.09
CA ASP A 52 -3.70 -7.02 -7.48
C ASP A 52 -2.82 -7.42 -6.30
N ARG A 53 -1.50 -7.27 -6.45
CA ARG A 53 -0.54 -7.57 -5.37
C ARG A 53 -0.72 -6.60 -4.20
N LEU A 54 -0.84 -5.31 -4.48
CA LEU A 54 -1.04 -4.29 -3.46
C LEU A 54 -2.36 -4.51 -2.72
N SER A 55 -3.44 -4.80 -3.43
CA SER A 55 -4.75 -5.15 -2.86
C SER A 55 -4.64 -6.36 -1.92
N GLY A 56 -3.96 -7.43 -2.36
CA GLY A 56 -3.73 -8.61 -1.53
C GLY A 56 -2.93 -8.34 -0.26
N VAL A 57 -1.89 -7.50 -0.31
CA VAL A 57 -1.12 -7.06 0.87
C VAL A 57 -2.01 -6.24 1.81
N THR A 58 -2.74 -5.28 1.27
CA THR A 58 -3.66 -4.41 2.04
C THR A 58 -4.73 -5.23 2.74
N HIS A 59 -5.37 -6.19 2.07
CA HIS A 59 -6.37 -7.07 2.69
C HIS A 59 -5.80 -7.86 3.86
N ARG A 60 -4.58 -8.42 3.74
CA ARG A 60 -3.94 -9.12 4.87
C ARG A 60 -3.65 -8.18 6.03
N ALA A 61 -3.10 -6.99 5.77
CA ALA A 61 -2.79 -6.00 6.79
C ALA A 61 -4.05 -5.52 7.52
N VAL A 62 -5.10 -5.19 6.77
CA VAL A 62 -6.41 -4.79 7.31
C VAL A 62 -7.04 -5.91 8.14
N ALA A 63 -6.96 -7.16 7.69
CA ALA A 63 -7.50 -8.30 8.46
C ALA A 63 -6.76 -8.53 9.78
N VAL A 64 -5.44 -8.30 9.82
CA VAL A 64 -4.67 -8.37 11.07
C VAL A 64 -5.02 -7.18 11.98
N GLN A 65 -5.04 -5.97 11.45
CA GLN A 65 -5.35 -4.75 12.21
C GLN A 65 -6.79 -4.74 12.74
N GLY A 66 -7.74 -5.27 11.96
CA GLY A 66 -9.13 -5.45 12.36
C GLY A 66 -9.28 -6.37 13.57
N ARG A 67 -8.49 -7.46 13.62
CA ARG A 67 -8.47 -8.41 14.74
C ARG A 67 -7.88 -7.82 16.02
N THR A 68 -6.87 -6.95 15.92
CA THR A 68 -6.27 -6.31 17.10
C THR A 68 -7.07 -5.13 17.62
N ALA A 69 -8.01 -4.60 16.83
CA ALA A 69 -8.81 -3.42 17.13
C ALA A 69 -7.99 -2.20 17.60
N ALA A 70 -6.71 -2.12 17.21
CA ALA A 70 -5.77 -1.08 17.65
C ALA A 70 -6.26 0.35 17.35
N TRP A 71 -7.10 0.51 16.33
CA TRP A 71 -7.76 1.78 15.98
C TRP A 71 -8.74 2.29 17.05
N ARG A 72 -9.31 1.41 17.89
CA ARG A 72 -10.17 1.81 19.02
C ARG A 72 -9.39 2.56 20.08
N GLY A 73 -8.15 2.14 20.34
CA GLY A 73 -7.23 2.82 21.25
C GLY A 73 -6.86 4.24 20.78
N GLN A 74 -7.18 4.58 19.52
CA GLN A 74 -6.94 5.87 18.91
C GLN A 74 -8.23 6.70 18.74
N GLY A 75 -9.34 6.30 19.40
CA GLY A 75 -10.60 7.07 19.45
C GLY A 75 -11.56 6.86 18.27
N ALA A 76 -11.24 5.98 17.30
CA ALA A 76 -12.13 5.71 16.19
C ALA A 76 -13.24 4.71 16.57
N ARG A 77 -14.47 4.94 16.10
CA ARG A 77 -15.65 4.08 16.33
C ARG A 77 -15.73 2.91 15.34
N SER A 78 -15.09 3.03 14.18
CA SER A 78 -14.94 1.95 13.21
C SER A 78 -13.60 2.05 12.48
N HIS A 79 -13.15 0.94 11.89
CA HIS A 79 -11.93 0.91 11.07
C HIS A 79 -12.03 1.81 9.83
N LYS A 80 -13.22 1.91 9.21
CA LYS A 80 -13.48 2.85 8.11
C LYS A 80 -13.33 4.31 8.54
N GLN A 81 -13.85 4.67 9.72
CA GLN A 81 -13.69 6.01 10.27
C GLN A 81 -12.21 6.31 10.56
N TRP A 82 -11.47 5.33 11.09
CA TRP A 82 -10.03 5.47 11.38
C TRP A 82 -9.21 5.75 10.12
N LEU A 83 -9.50 5.05 9.01
CA LEU A 83 -8.88 5.28 7.71
C LEU A 83 -9.22 6.67 7.17
N ALA A 84 -10.50 7.05 7.16
CA ALA A 84 -10.95 8.35 6.63
C ALA A 84 -10.42 9.58 7.40
N GLN A 85 -9.92 9.40 8.62
CA GLN A 85 -9.26 10.46 9.38
C GLN A 85 -7.76 10.61 9.02
N ARG A 86 -7.18 9.63 8.33
CA ARG A 86 -5.73 9.51 8.06
C ARG A 86 -5.37 9.50 6.58
N CYS A 87 -6.35 9.27 5.71
CA CYS A 87 -6.26 9.30 4.26
C CYS A 87 -7.26 10.33 3.75
#